data_AF-C6J0B4-F1
#
_entry.id   AF-C6J0B4-F1
#
_cell.length_a   1.000
_cell.length_b   1.000
_cell.length_c   1.000
_cell.angle_alpha   90.00
_cell.angle_beta   90.00
_cell.angle_gamma   90.00
#
_symmetry.space_group_name_H-M   'P 1'
#
loop_
_entity.id
_entity.type
_entity.pdbx_description
1 polymer ?
#
loop_
_entity_poly.entity_id
_entity_poly.type
_entity_poly.pdbx_seq_one_letter_code
_entity_poly.pdbx_strand_id
1 'polypeptide(L)'
;MKRYKYIAIGIILILLVAGTLIFLNHSKNTTFNEIVMKDINTDEISSLQVISRLYNSADEDERSITDKNEINKIVDYFSQLELKRTNLSNISYTESYWITIKVNRELAFGLILYDNHYINIFEYNRGRSSYYKITSKVDPPVVIQELFKK
;
A
#
# COMPACT_ATOMS: atom_id res chain seq x y z
N MET A 1 -10.70 32.95 43.31
CA MET A 1 -9.69 31.90 43.03
C MET A 1 -10.21 30.60 42.42
N LYS A 2 -11.45 30.15 42.69
CA LYS A 2 -11.93 28.86 42.18
C LYS A 2 -12.25 28.85 40.67
N ARG A 3 -12.76 29.96 40.13
CA ARG A 3 -13.14 30.09 38.70
C ARG A 3 -11.97 29.91 37.72
N TYR A 4 -10.79 30.47 38.02
CA TYR A 4 -9.62 30.29 37.16
C TYR A 4 -9.11 28.84 37.18
N LYS A 5 -9.32 28.08 38.28
CA LYS A 5 -8.95 26.66 38.35
C LYS A 5 -9.82 25.82 37.41
N TYR A 6 -11.13 26.09 37.36
CA TYR A 6 -12.03 25.41 36.42
C TYR A 6 -11.74 25.78 34.96
N ILE A 7 -11.40 27.04 34.68
CA ILE A 7 -10.97 27.47 33.34
C ILE A 7 -9.67 26.76 32.94
N ALA A 8 -8.68 26.69 33.85
CA ALA A 8 -7.42 25.99 33.59
C ALA A 8 -7.62 24.49 33.33
N ILE A 9 -8.49 23.82 34.10
CA ILE A 9 -8.84 22.41 33.89
C ILE A 9 -9.52 22.21 32.53
N GLY A 10 -10.44 23.11 32.15
CA GLY A 10 -11.10 23.08 30.85
C GLY A 10 -10.10 23.21 29.69
N ILE A 11 -9.15 24.13 29.80
CA ILE A 11 -8.09 24.31 28.79
C ILE A 11 -7.21 23.07 28.69
N ILE A 12 -6.81 22.47 29.81
CA ILE A 12 -6.00 21.23 29.83
C ILE A 12 -6.75 20.08 29.16
N LEU A 13 -8.05 19.92 29.43
CA LEU A 13 -8.88 18.90 28.78
C LEU A 13 -8.97 19.11 27.27
N ILE A 14 -9.16 20.36 26.83
CA ILE A 14 -9.20 20.69 25.39
C ILE A 14 -7.85 20.38 24.72
N LEU A 15 -6.73 20.75 25.36
CA LEU A 15 -5.38 20.45 24.84
C LEU A 15 -5.10 18.95 24.79
N LEU A 16 -5.56 18.17 25.76
CA LEU A 16 -5.45 16.71 25.76
C LEU A 16 -6.27 16.08 24.61
N VAL A 17 -7.51 16.53 24.41
CA VAL A 17 -8.35 16.05 23.30
C VAL A 17 -7.78 16.46 21.94
N ALA A 18 -7.30 17.70 21.80
CA ALA A 18 -6.66 18.14 20.57
C ALA A 18 -5.36 17.35 20.31
N GLY A 19 -4.55 17.12 21.34
CA GLY A 19 -3.32 16.34 21.25
C GLY A 19 -3.57 14.89 20.84
N THR A 20 -4.60 14.23 21.41
CA THR A 20 -4.96 12.86 21.02
C THR A 20 -5.51 12.80 19.60
N LEU A 21 -6.37 13.74 19.19
CA LEU A 21 -6.86 13.81 17.81
C LEU A 21 -5.73 14.01 16.81
N ILE A 22 -4.78 14.90 17.10
CA ILE A 22 -3.60 15.12 16.24
C ILE A 22 -2.73 13.87 16.16
N PHE A 23 -2.45 13.22 17.30
CA PHE A 23 -1.65 11.99 17.34
C PHE A 23 -2.32 10.84 16.58
N LEU A 24 -3.64 10.67 16.74
CA LEU A 24 -4.42 9.68 16.01
C LEU A 24 -4.48 9.95 14.51
N ASN A 25 -4.52 11.22 14.10
CA ASN A 25 -4.48 11.61 12.69
C ASN A 25 -3.07 11.77 12.11
N HIS A 26 -2.03 11.60 12.92
CA HIS A 26 -0.63 11.58 12.47
C HIS A 26 -0.31 10.23 11.79
N SER A 27 -1.13 9.89 10.82
CA SER A 27 -0.80 8.88 9.83
C SER A 27 0.39 9.39 9.03
N LYS A 28 1.51 8.69 9.14
CA LYS A 28 2.72 8.97 8.35
C LYS A 28 2.39 8.80 6.87
N ASN A 29 2.42 9.91 6.13
CA ASN A 29 2.54 9.85 4.68
C ASN A 29 3.90 9.23 4.37
N THR A 30 3.94 8.35 3.38
CA THR A 30 5.13 7.64 2.93
C THR A 30 4.97 7.35 1.44
N THR A 31 5.99 6.78 0.81
CA THR A 31 5.91 6.36 -0.60
C THR A 31 6.13 4.87 -0.72
N PHE A 32 5.68 4.29 -1.84
CA PHE A 32 6.01 2.90 -2.13
C PHE A 32 7.52 2.67 -2.17
N ASN A 33 8.28 3.62 -2.72
CA ASN A 33 9.73 3.55 -2.78
C ASN A 33 10.38 3.45 -1.40
N GLU A 34 9.91 4.24 -0.43
CA GLU A 34 10.42 4.19 0.95
C GLU A 34 10.17 2.84 1.65
N ILE A 35 9.09 2.14 1.28
CA ILE A 35 8.70 0.88 1.89
C ILE A 35 9.35 -0.33 1.20
N VAL A 36 9.34 -0.35 -0.13
CA VAL A 36 9.72 -1.53 -0.93
C VAL A 36 11.09 -1.34 -1.57
N MET A 37 11.27 -0.27 -2.34
CA MET A 37 12.48 -0.06 -3.15
C MET A 37 13.71 0.34 -2.34
N LYS A 38 13.53 0.77 -1.09
CA LYS A 38 14.64 0.97 -0.17
C LYS A 38 15.42 -0.32 0.11
N ASP A 39 14.73 -1.45 0.13
CA ASP A 39 15.28 -2.75 0.51
C ASP A 39 15.56 -3.64 -0.72
N ILE A 40 15.27 -3.17 -1.95
CA ILE A 40 15.44 -3.92 -3.20
C ILE A 40 15.99 -3.05 -4.31
N ASN A 41 17.00 -3.56 -5.03
CA ASN A 41 17.38 -3.02 -6.33
C ASN A 41 16.50 -3.62 -7.44
N THR A 42 15.88 -2.77 -8.28
CA THR A 42 15.04 -3.18 -9.41
C THR A 42 15.74 -4.18 -10.34
N ASP A 43 17.06 -4.04 -10.54
CA ASP A 43 17.84 -4.95 -11.38
C ASP A 43 17.90 -6.38 -10.83
N GLU A 44 17.73 -6.56 -9.52
CA GLU A 44 17.75 -7.85 -8.83
C GLU A 44 16.38 -8.55 -8.83
N ILE A 45 15.31 -7.85 -9.26
CA ILE A 45 13.97 -8.43 -9.40
C ILE A 45 14.00 -9.47 -10.52
N SER A 46 13.92 -10.74 -10.13
CA SER A 46 13.99 -11.88 -11.04
C SER A 46 12.67 -12.15 -11.77
N SER A 47 11.53 -11.87 -11.15
CA SER A 47 10.21 -12.06 -11.73
C SER A 47 9.13 -11.39 -10.90
N LEU A 48 7.99 -11.09 -11.55
CA LEU A 48 6.74 -10.75 -10.89
C LEU A 48 5.70 -11.83 -11.20
N GLN A 49 4.93 -12.23 -10.19
CA GLN A 49 3.72 -13.05 -10.40
C GLN A 49 2.52 -12.18 -10.08
N VAL A 50 1.57 -12.07 -11.02
CA VAL A 50 0.38 -11.23 -10.87
C VAL A 50 -0.85 -12.13 -11.03
N ILE A 51 -1.69 -12.15 -10.01
CA ILE A 51 -2.98 -12.86 -10.02
C ILE A 51 -4.09 -11.82 -9.95
N SER A 52 -4.95 -11.80 -10.95
CA SER A 52 -6.17 -10.99 -10.97
C SER A 52 -7.31 -11.77 -10.30
N ARG A 53 -8.03 -11.11 -9.40
CA ARG A 53 -9.16 -11.72 -8.68
C ARG A 53 -10.33 -10.75 -8.54
N LEU A 54 -11.51 -11.18 -8.98
CA LEU A 54 -12.78 -10.48 -8.77
C LEU A 54 -13.43 -10.95 -7.47
N TYR A 55 -14.04 -10.03 -6.71
CA TYR A 55 -14.59 -10.32 -5.37
C TYR A 55 -15.59 -11.50 -5.34
N ASN A 56 -16.39 -11.66 -6.39
CA ASN A 56 -17.42 -12.70 -6.49
C ASN A 56 -17.12 -13.77 -7.56
N SER A 57 -15.87 -13.87 -8.03
CA SER A 57 -15.48 -14.91 -8.99
C SER A 57 -14.54 -15.91 -8.36
N ALA A 58 -14.70 -17.18 -8.74
CA ALA A 58 -13.69 -18.21 -8.52
C ALA A 58 -12.62 -18.20 -9.62
N ASP A 59 -12.86 -17.47 -10.70
CA ASP A 59 -11.91 -17.33 -11.80
C ASP A 59 -10.76 -16.42 -11.37
N GLU A 60 -9.55 -16.94 -11.49
CA GLU A 60 -8.31 -16.23 -11.27
C GLU A 60 -7.50 -16.30 -12.56
N ASP A 61 -7.03 -15.15 -13.05
CA ASP A 61 -6.08 -15.10 -14.14
C ASP A 61 -4.70 -14.84 -13.58
N GLU A 62 -3.74 -15.69 -13.93
CA GLU A 62 -2.36 -15.58 -13.48
C GLU A 62 -1.42 -15.22 -14.65
N ARG A 63 -0.52 -14.27 -14.40
CA ARG A 63 0.57 -13.89 -15.29
C ARG A 63 1.90 -13.98 -14.54
N SER A 64 2.85 -14.70 -15.11
CA SER A 64 4.26 -14.69 -14.68
C SER A 64 5.07 -13.82 -15.63
N ILE A 65 5.70 -12.78 -15.08
CA ILE A 65 6.43 -11.75 -15.82
C ILE A 65 7.91 -11.90 -15.50
N THR A 66 8.70 -12.19 -16.54
CA THR A 66 10.16 -12.30 -16.48
C THR A 66 10.85 -11.30 -17.41
N ASP A 67 10.11 -10.66 -18.31
CA ASP A 67 10.64 -9.60 -19.16
C ASP A 67 11.02 -8.38 -18.34
N LYS A 68 12.27 -7.94 -18.47
CA LYS A 68 12.81 -6.83 -17.66
C LYS A 68 12.16 -5.49 -17.98
N ASN A 69 11.73 -5.25 -19.22
CA ASN A 69 11.06 -3.99 -19.55
C ASN A 69 9.67 -3.94 -18.93
N GLU A 70 8.93 -5.04 -18.94
CA GLU A 70 7.62 -5.16 -18.30
C GLU A 70 7.72 -5.04 -16.77
N ILE A 71 8.72 -5.70 -16.16
CA ILE A 71 9.02 -5.53 -14.73
C ILE A 71 9.30 -4.05 -14.41
N ASN A 72 10.17 -3.40 -15.19
CA ASN A 72 10.52 -2.00 -14.95
C ASN A 72 9.33 -1.07 -15.09
N LYS A 73 8.43 -1.30 -16.05
CA LYS A 73 7.18 -0.52 -16.19
C LYS A 73 6.28 -0.65 -14.96
N ILE A 74 6.09 -1.88 -14.46
CA ILE A 74 5.25 -2.13 -13.27
C ILE A 74 5.88 -1.49 -12.04
N VAL A 75 7.18 -1.67 -11.85
CA VAL A 75 7.96 -1.08 -10.76
C VAL A 75 7.89 0.44 -10.79
N ASP A 76 8.10 1.06 -11.95
CA ASP A 76 8.06 2.50 -12.13
C ASP A 76 6.68 3.06 -11.78
N TYR A 77 5.61 2.39 -12.21
CA TYR A 77 4.25 2.75 -11.79
C TYR A 77 4.11 2.77 -10.26
N PHE A 78 4.50 1.67 -9.59
CA PHE A 78 4.37 1.61 -8.13
C PHE A 78 5.27 2.65 -7.43
N SER A 79 6.44 2.95 -7.99
CA SER A 79 7.40 3.91 -7.44
C SER A 79 6.84 5.32 -7.27
N GLN A 80 5.83 5.68 -8.08
CA GLN A 80 5.16 6.97 -8.08
C GLN A 80 4.04 7.08 -7.02
N LEU A 81 3.71 5.98 -6.34
CA LEU A 81 2.61 5.97 -5.38
C LEU A 81 2.97 6.64 -4.06
N GLU A 82 2.13 7.61 -3.68
CA GLU A 82 2.06 8.15 -2.33
C GLU A 82 1.05 7.38 -1.50
N LEU A 83 1.47 7.01 -0.30
CA LEU A 83 0.77 6.08 0.57
C LEU A 83 0.51 6.71 1.94
N LYS A 84 -0.70 6.50 2.44
CA LYS A 84 -1.11 6.91 3.78
C LYS A 84 -1.49 5.67 4.59
N ARG A 85 -0.74 5.36 5.64
CA ARG A 85 -0.99 4.16 6.46
C ARG A 85 -2.41 4.16 7.03
N THR A 86 -3.05 3.00 6.99
CA THR A 86 -4.40 2.80 7.54
C THR A 86 -4.46 1.56 8.43
N ASN A 87 -5.39 1.57 9.39
CA ASN A 87 -5.69 0.42 10.25
C ASN A 87 -6.87 -0.41 9.71
N LEU A 88 -7.37 -0.09 8.52
CA LEU A 88 -8.43 -0.87 7.86
C LEU A 88 -7.86 -2.22 7.43
N SER A 89 -8.23 -3.30 8.11
CA SER A 89 -7.89 -4.68 7.73
C SER A 89 -8.91 -5.29 6.77
N ASN A 90 -10.16 -4.80 6.78
CA ASN A 90 -11.23 -5.26 5.91
C ASN A 90 -11.53 -4.20 4.85
N ILE A 91 -10.85 -4.29 3.71
CA ILE A 91 -11.08 -3.42 2.56
C ILE A 91 -12.17 -4.08 1.71
N SER A 92 -13.25 -3.34 1.44
CA SER A 92 -14.23 -3.73 0.42
C SER A 92 -13.62 -3.42 -0.94
N TYR A 93 -13.71 -4.37 -1.88
CA TYR A 93 -13.18 -4.23 -3.23
C TYR A 93 -14.08 -4.94 -4.24
N THR A 94 -13.97 -4.54 -5.50
CA THR A 94 -14.60 -5.21 -6.65
C THR A 94 -13.59 -6.11 -7.35
N GLU A 95 -12.37 -5.60 -7.53
CA GLU A 95 -11.22 -6.26 -8.12
C GLU A 95 -9.98 -6.13 -7.23
N SER A 96 -9.13 -7.15 -7.27
CA SER A 96 -7.85 -7.12 -6.60
C SER A 96 -6.76 -7.76 -7.43
N TYR A 97 -5.55 -7.23 -7.33
CA TYR A 97 -4.36 -7.78 -7.97
C TYR A 97 -3.35 -8.20 -6.92
N TRP A 98 -3.04 -9.49 -6.87
CA TRP A 98 -2.08 -10.07 -5.96
C TRP A 98 -0.76 -10.17 -6.70
N ILE A 99 0.23 -9.39 -6.27
CA ILE A 99 1.51 -9.26 -6.95
C ILE A 99 2.60 -9.77 -6.03
N THR A 100 3.34 -10.78 -6.47
CA THR A 100 4.50 -11.30 -5.76
C THR A 100 5.78 -10.84 -6.46
N ILE A 101 6.62 -10.11 -5.73
CA ILE A 101 7.94 -9.66 -6.18
C ILE A 101 8.98 -10.69 -5.73
N LYS A 102 9.66 -11.30 -6.70
CA LYS A 102 10.78 -12.22 -6.42
C LYS A 102 12.12 -11.59 -6.76
N VAL A 103 13.03 -11.55 -5.80
CA VAL A 103 14.41 -11.06 -5.95
C VAL A 103 15.35 -12.25 -5.87
N ASN A 104 16.24 -12.41 -6.85
CA ASN A 104 17.14 -13.57 -6.92
C ASN A 104 16.41 -14.94 -6.75
N ARG A 105 15.19 -15.05 -7.27
CA ARG A 105 14.27 -16.21 -7.17
C ARG A 105 13.64 -16.46 -5.80
N GLU A 106 13.90 -15.61 -4.81
CA GLU A 106 13.28 -15.68 -3.48
C GLU A 106 12.12 -14.69 -3.34
N LEU A 107 11.15 -15.03 -2.49
CA LEU A 107 10.01 -14.15 -2.18
C LEU A 107 10.49 -12.95 -1.37
N ALA A 108 10.37 -11.75 -1.94
CA ALA A 108 10.80 -10.53 -1.27
C ALA A 108 9.60 -9.75 -0.70
N PHE A 109 8.64 -9.44 -1.57
CA PHE A 109 7.42 -8.72 -1.19
C PHE A 109 6.17 -9.31 -1.83
N GLY A 110 5.05 -9.25 -1.11
CA GLY A 110 3.72 -9.50 -1.63
C GLY A 110 2.92 -8.20 -1.59
N LEU A 111 2.16 -7.91 -2.63
CA LEU A 111 1.29 -6.74 -2.72
C LEU A 111 -0.13 -7.21 -3.02
N ILE A 112 -1.13 -6.56 -2.40
CA ILE A 112 -2.52 -6.70 -2.82
C ILE A 112 -3.06 -5.32 -3.11
N LEU A 113 -3.33 -5.04 -4.38
CA LEU A 113 -3.92 -3.79 -4.84
C LEU A 113 -5.44 -3.95 -4.91
N TYR A 114 -6.19 -3.13 -4.18
CA TYR A 114 -7.66 -3.18 -4.10
C TYR A 114 -8.28 -1.97 -4.81
N ASP A 115 -8.99 -2.22 -5.92
CA ASP A 115 -9.64 -1.21 -6.76
C ASP A 115 -8.76 0.02 -7.08
N ASN A 116 -7.43 -0.11 -7.06
CA ASN A 116 -6.47 1.01 -7.13
C ASN A 116 -6.59 2.10 -6.03
N HIS A 117 -7.35 1.85 -4.95
CA HIS A 117 -7.54 2.80 -3.85
C HIS A 117 -6.71 2.47 -2.60
N TYR A 118 -6.45 1.18 -2.40
CA TYR A 118 -5.71 0.68 -1.26
C TYR A 118 -4.70 -0.36 -1.69
N ILE A 119 -3.60 -0.45 -0.95
CA ILE A 119 -2.58 -1.46 -1.14
C ILE A 119 -2.24 -2.10 0.22
N ASN A 120 -2.25 -3.43 0.25
CA ASN A 120 -1.58 -4.20 1.28
C ASN A 120 -0.16 -4.52 0.82
N ILE A 121 0.81 -4.34 1.71
CA ILE A 121 2.21 -4.69 1.45
C ILE A 121 2.64 -5.69 2.52
N PHE A 122 3.14 -6.85 2.06
CA PHE A 122 3.68 -7.93 2.87
C PHE A 122 5.20 -8.06 2.65
N GLU A 123 5.96 -7.92 3.72
CA GLU A 123 7.41 -8.13 3.76
C GLU A 123 7.71 -9.58 4.15
N TYR A 124 8.07 -10.45 3.18
CA TYR A 124 8.28 -11.87 3.45
C TYR A 124 9.41 -12.12 4.46
N ASN A 125 10.50 -11.38 4.36
CA ASN A 125 11.66 -11.50 5.24
C ASN A 125 11.37 -11.13 6.72
N ARG A 126 10.41 -10.24 6.96
CA ARG A 126 10.03 -9.75 8.29
C ARG A 126 8.72 -10.34 8.80
N GLY A 127 7.96 -11.03 7.95
CA GLY A 127 6.64 -11.55 8.28
C GLY A 127 5.64 -10.45 8.66
N ARG A 128 5.77 -9.25 8.08
CA ARG A 128 4.96 -8.08 8.43
C ARG A 128 4.06 -7.69 7.27
N SER A 129 2.81 -7.35 7.60
CA SER A 129 1.84 -6.80 6.66
C SER A 129 1.42 -5.42 7.12
N SER A 130 1.22 -4.49 6.18
CA SER A 130 0.65 -3.18 6.46
C SER A 130 -0.26 -2.72 5.34
N TYR A 131 -1.33 -2.01 5.73
CA TYR A 131 -2.33 -1.49 4.81
C TYR A 131 -2.14 0.00 4.61
N TYR A 132 -2.30 0.44 3.37
CA TYR A 132 -2.13 1.83 2.98
C TYR A 132 -3.28 2.25 2.06
N LYS A 133 -3.73 3.48 2.23
CA LYS A 133 -4.56 4.20 1.25
C LYS A 133 -3.63 4.89 0.26
N ILE A 134 -3.92 4.74 -1.03
CA ILE A 134 -3.21 5.48 -2.08
C ILE A 134 -3.76 6.92 -2.10
N THR A 135 -2.87 7.89 -1.98
CA THR A 135 -3.23 9.33 -1.93
C THR A 135 -2.77 10.09 -3.16
N SER A 136 -1.77 9.56 -3.87
CA SER A 136 -1.32 10.11 -5.14
C SER A 136 -2.43 10.01 -6.18
N LYS A 137 -2.66 11.10 -6.92
CA LYS A 137 -3.44 11.09 -8.15
C LYS A 137 -2.54 10.62 -9.29
N VAL A 138 -2.04 9.40 -9.20
CA VAL A 138 -1.47 8.77 -10.39
C VAL A 138 -2.67 8.41 -11.26
N ASP A 139 -2.67 8.83 -12.52
CA ASP A 139 -3.70 8.37 -13.46
C ASP A 139 -3.77 6.85 -13.34
N PRO A 140 -4.97 6.27 -13.14
CA PRO A 140 -5.12 4.87 -12.78
C PRO A 140 -4.32 4.05 -13.78
N PRO A 141 -3.37 3.21 -13.35
CA PRO A 141 -2.56 2.51 -14.31
C PRO A 141 -3.47 1.53 -15.02
N VAL A 142 -3.73 1.85 -16.27
CA VAL A 142 -4.18 0.84 -17.20
C VAL A 142 -3.12 -0.29 -17.25
N VAL A 143 -1.87 -0.06 -16.80
CA VAL A 143 -0.75 -1.01 -16.75
C VAL A 143 -1.09 -2.38 -16.12
N ILE A 144 -1.58 -2.45 -14.88
CA ILE A 144 -1.84 -3.75 -14.23
C ILE A 144 -3.06 -4.43 -14.85
N GLN A 145 -4.10 -3.66 -15.17
CA GLN A 145 -5.29 -4.15 -15.86
C GLN A 145 -4.99 -4.63 -17.30
N GLU A 146 -4.08 -3.96 -18.00
CA GLU A 146 -3.63 -4.26 -19.38
C GLU A 146 -2.92 -5.60 -19.48
N LEU A 147 -2.28 -6.07 -18.39
CA LEU A 147 -1.73 -7.42 -18.33
C LEU A 147 -2.79 -8.50 -18.64
N PHE A 148 -4.07 -8.19 -18.42
CA PHE A 148 -5.18 -9.11 -18.57
C PHE A 148 -6.13 -8.75 -19.72
N LYS A 149 -5.92 -7.63 -20.41
CA LYS A 149 -6.68 -7.29 -21.62
C LYS A 149 -6.13 -8.11 -22.80
N LYS A 150 -7.00 -8.88 -23.45
CA LYS A 150 -6.69 -9.62 -24.69
C LYS A 150 -6.91 -8.75 -25.91
#